data_AF-A0A9D6SDS3-F1
#
_entry.id   AF-A0A9D6SDS3-F1
#
_cell.length_a   1.000
_cell.length_b   1.000
_cell.length_c   1.000
_cell.angle_alpha   90.00
_cell.angle_beta   90.00
_cell.angle_gamma   90.00
#
_symmetry.space_group_name_H-M   'P 1'
#
loop_
_entity.id
_entity.type
_entity.pdbx_description
1 polymer ?
#
loop_
_entity_poly.entity_id
_entity_poly.type
_entity_poly.pdbx_seq_one_letter_code
_entity_poly.pdbx_strand_id
1 'polypeptide(L)'
;MRRGKESAGFTVQVAASSEKKDAEKLVKELRARGLDVFVVPPQFSDAKDNLYRVQVGPYATRAEAVRVRDRIAKEGFKPFVKQ
;
A
#
# COMPACT_ATOMS: atom_id res chain seq x y z
N MET A 1 -26.52 12.60 0.92
CA MET A 1 -25.26 13.05 0.30
C MET A 1 -24.28 11.88 0.26
N ARG A 2 -24.04 11.30 -0.93
CA ARG A 2 -23.08 10.21 -1.12
C ARG A 2 -21.68 10.82 -1.30
N ARG A 3 -20.88 10.89 -0.24
CA ARG A 3 -19.47 11.28 -0.36
C ARG A 3 -18.74 10.20 -1.15
N GLY A 4 -17.96 10.66 -2.13
CA GLY A 4 -17.43 9.91 -3.26
C GLY A 4 -16.77 8.59 -2.90
N LYS A 5 -17.35 7.51 -3.43
CA LYS A 5 -16.62 6.28 -3.75
C LYS A 5 -16.03 6.49 -5.16
N GLU A 6 -15.23 7.54 -5.32
CA GLU A 6 -14.71 7.93 -6.63
C GLU A 6 -13.64 6.93 -7.04
N SER A 7 -14.03 6.09 -8.00
CA SER A 7 -13.24 5.04 -8.64
C SER A 7 -12.79 3.94 -7.67
N ALA A 8 -13.54 2.84 -7.61
CA ALA A 8 -13.20 1.64 -6.85
C ALA A 8 -11.91 0.99 -7.38
N GLY A 9 -10.77 1.62 -7.11
CA GLY A 9 -9.45 1.10 -7.38
C GLY A 9 -9.01 0.23 -6.21
N PHE A 10 -8.62 -1.00 -6.50
CA PHE A 10 -8.04 -1.90 -5.51
C PHE A 10 -6.69 -1.32 -5.08
N THR A 11 -6.52 -1.00 -3.81
CA THR A 11 -5.23 -0.60 -3.25
C THR A 11 -4.63 -1.76 -2.48
N VAL A 12 -3.30 -1.87 -2.46
CA VAL A 12 -2.62 -2.92 -1.70
C VAL A 12 -1.90 -2.27 -0.55
N GLN A 13 -2.41 -2.45 0.68
CA GLN A 13 -1.65 -2.07 1.85
C GLN A 13 -0.66 -3.18 2.16
N VAL A 14 0.62 -2.82 2.16
CA VAL A 14 1.78 -3.72 2.22
C VAL A 14 2.15 -4.02 3.66
N ALA A 15 2.35 -2.94 4.42
CA ALA A 15 2.87 -2.96 5.77
C ALA A 15 2.51 -1.64 6.46
N ALA A 16 2.51 -1.68 7.79
CA ALA A 16 2.52 -0.49 8.63
C ALA A 16 3.78 -0.58 9.48
N SER A 17 4.71 0.35 9.29
CA SER A 17 5.97 0.41 10.03
C SER A 17 6.00 1.70 10.84
N SER A 18 6.50 1.64 12.07
CA SER A 18 6.75 2.83 12.88
C SER A 18 7.92 3.63 12.34
N GLU A 19 8.77 3.01 11.52
CA GLU A 19 10.00 3.58 11.03
C GLU A 19 9.90 3.98 9.55
N LYS A 20 10.12 5.27 9.29
CA LYS A 20 10.06 5.83 7.93
C LYS A 20 11.15 5.23 7.01
N LYS A 21 12.36 4.98 7.53
CA LYS A 21 13.48 4.43 6.75
C LYS A 21 13.18 3.04 6.19
N ASP A 22 12.60 2.17 7.02
CA ASP A 22 12.19 0.82 6.64
C ASP A 22 11.10 0.87 5.56
N ALA A 23 10.08 1.71 5.78
CA ALA A 23 9.02 1.96 4.80
C ALA A 23 9.58 2.48 3.46
N GLU A 24 10.49 3.46 3.49
CA GLU A 24 11.11 4.04 2.28
C GLU A 24 11.97 3.03 1.52
N LYS A 25 12.71 2.15 2.20
CA LYS A 25 13.47 1.09 1.53
C LYS A 25 12.55 0.16 0.75
N LEU A 26 11.46 -0.28 1.36
CA LEU A 26 10.46 -1.12 0.72
C LEU A 26 9.82 -0.44 -0.48
N VAL A 27 9.44 0.83 -0.33
CA VAL A 27 8.88 1.61 -1.44
C VAL A 27 9.87 1.69 -2.59
N LYS A 28 11.14 1.95 -2.30
CA LYS A 28 12.18 2.10 -3.32
C LYS A 28 12.42 0.78 -4.07
N GLU A 29 12.46 -0.34 -3.36
CA GLU A 29 12.63 -1.65 -3.98
C GLU A 29 11.42 -2.02 -4.84
N LEU A 30 10.21 -1.86 -4.32
CA LEU A 30 9.00 -2.19 -5.06
C LEU A 30 8.79 -1.25 -6.26
N ARG A 31 9.10 0.05 -6.12
CA ARG A 31 9.15 1.01 -7.23
C ARG A 31 10.16 0.62 -8.29
N ALA A 32 11.35 0.17 -7.90
CA ALA A 32 12.36 -0.29 -8.86
C ALA A 32 11.88 -1.51 -9.67
N ARG A 33 10.94 -2.29 -9.12
CA ARG A 33 10.31 -3.41 -9.84
C ARG A 33 9.10 -2.99 -10.71
N GLY A 34 8.88 -1.69 -10.88
CA GLY A 34 7.82 -1.10 -11.71
C GLY A 34 6.45 -1.01 -11.01
N LEU A 35 6.41 -1.07 -9.67
CA LEU A 35 5.17 -0.97 -8.91
C LEU A 35 4.96 0.44 -8.35
N ASP A 36 3.73 0.94 -8.37
CA ASP A 36 3.43 2.28 -7.90
C ASP A 36 3.20 2.32 -6.38
N VAL A 37 4.29 2.21 -5.61
CA VAL A 37 4.24 2.21 -4.15
C VAL A 37 4.36 3.63 -3.60
N PHE A 38 3.60 3.93 -2.55
CA PHE A 38 3.64 5.17 -1.80
C PHE A 38 3.56 4.92 -0.29
N VAL A 39 4.30 5.73 0.47
CA VAL A 39 4.15 5.77 1.93
C VAL A 39 3.02 6.73 2.26
N VAL A 40 2.03 6.24 2.97
CA VAL A 40 0.96 7.02 3.58
C VAL A 40 1.35 7.33 5.02
N PRO A 41 1.65 8.60 5.33
CA PRO A 41 1.92 9.02 6.70
C PRO A 41 0.72 8.75 7.62
N PRO A 42 0.92 8.62 8.93
CA PRO A 42 -0.17 8.41 9.88
C PRO A 42 -1.22 9.52 9.85
N GLN A 43 -0.80 10.77 9.64
CA GLN A 43 -1.68 11.94 9.45
C GLN A 43 -2.65 11.82 8.26
N PHE A 44 -2.36 10.96 7.28
CA PHE A 44 -3.22 10.69 6.12
C PHE A 44 -3.90 9.32 6.19
N SER A 45 -3.66 8.55 7.26
CA SER A 45 -4.34 7.29 7.49
C SER A 45 -5.50 7.50 8.46
N ASP A 46 -6.66 6.93 8.16
CA ASP A 46 -7.84 6.93 9.08
C ASP A 46 -7.62 6.14 10.39
N ALA A 47 -6.39 5.67 10.65
CA ALA A 47 -6.08 4.96 11.86
C ALA A 47 -5.37 5.87 12.86
N LYS A 48 -5.73 5.70 14.13
CA LYS A 48 -5.18 6.44 15.27
C LYS A 48 -3.73 6.04 15.63
N ASP A 49 -3.04 5.35 14.73
CA ASP A 49 -1.70 4.85 14.96
C ASP A 49 -0.70 5.73 14.23
N ASN A 50 0.38 6.15 14.90
CA ASN A 50 1.44 6.98 14.34
C ASN A 50 2.40 6.21 13.42
N LEU A 51 1.85 5.28 12.63
CA LEU A 51 2.59 4.34 11.77
C LEU A 51 2.57 4.80 10.31
N TYR A 52 3.72 4.65 9.67
CA TYR A 52 3.89 4.85 8.23
C TYR A 52 3.37 3.61 7.49
N ARG A 53 2.34 3.80 6.67
CA ARG A 53 1.74 2.70 5.93
C ARG A 53 2.25 2.69 4.51
N VAL A 54 2.84 1.59 4.10
CA VAL A 54 3.21 1.39 2.71
C VAL A 54 1.99 0.88 1.97
N GLN A 55 1.55 1.61 0.97
CA GLN A 55 0.44 1.24 0.10
C GLN A 55 0.90 1.25 -1.35
N VAL A 56 0.29 0.43 -2.19
CA VAL A 56 0.59 0.38 -3.61
C VAL A 56 -0.68 0.67 -4.38
N GLY A 57 -0.54 1.58 -5.35
CA GLY A 57 -1.39 1.88 -6.51
C GLY A 57 -2.89 1.72 -6.30
N PRO A 58 -3.74 2.71 -6.62
CA PRO A 58 -5.10 2.37 -7.00
C PRO A 58 -5.05 1.53 -8.29
N TYR A 59 -5.18 0.22 -8.17
CA TYR A 59 -5.25 -0.72 -9.28
C TYR A 59 -6.66 -0.78 -9.83
N ALA A 60 -6.80 -0.81 -11.15
CA ALA A 60 -8.10 -1.00 -11.80
C ALA A 60 -8.65 -2.41 -11.55
N THR A 61 -7.77 -3.40 -11.40
CA THR A 61 -8.17 -4.81 -11.25
C THR A 61 -7.59 -5.46 -9.99
N ARG A 62 -8.38 -6.39 -9.41
CA ARG A 62 -7.91 -7.24 -8.31
C ARG A 62 -6.70 -8.08 -8.72
N ALA A 63 -6.58 -8.48 -9.99
CA ALA A 63 -5.47 -9.30 -10.46
C ALA A 63 -4.12 -8.58 -10.33
N GLU A 64 -4.05 -7.29 -10.68
CA GLU A 64 -2.85 -6.47 -10.48
C GLU A 64 -2.53 -6.30 -9.00
N ALA A 65 -3.55 -5.98 -8.18
CA ALA A 65 -3.41 -5.88 -6.74
C ALA A 65 -2.91 -7.20 -6.10
N VAL A 66 -3.40 -8.35 -6.57
CA VAL A 66 -2.98 -9.68 -6.09
C VAL A 66 -1.55 -10.00 -6.50
N ARG A 67 -1.11 -9.67 -7.72
CA ARG A 67 0.29 -9.86 -8.16
C ARG A 67 1.26 -9.08 -7.28
N VAL A 68 0.89 -7.85 -6.97
CA VAL A 68 1.67 -6.95 -6.10
C VAL A 68 1.69 -7.48 -4.67
N ARG A 69 0.52 -7.83 -4.13
CA ARG A 69 0.39 -8.50 -2.84
C ARG A 69 1.29 -9.73 -2.76
N ASP A 70 1.30 -10.59 -3.78
CA ASP A 70 2.11 -11.82 -3.78
C ASP A 70 3.61 -11.53 -3.76
N ARG A 71 4.05 -10.57 -4.58
CA ARG A 71 5.45 -10.14 -4.61
C ARG A 71 5.92 -9.60 -3.26
N ILE A 72 5.05 -8.88 -2.57
CA ILE A 72 5.33 -8.28 -1.25
C ILE A 72 5.25 -9.33 -0.13
N ALA A 73 4.33 -10.29 -0.24
CA ALA A 73 4.23 -11.39 0.70
C ALA A 73 5.51 -12.23 0.72
N LYS A 74 6.22 -12.32 -0.42
CA LYS A 74 7.54 -12.97 -0.50
C LYS A 74 8.64 -12.26 0.28
N GLU A 75 8.50 -10.97 0.54
CA GLU A 75 9.44 -10.22 1.38
C GLU A 75 9.16 -10.44 2.89
N GLY A 76 8.13 -11.22 3.26
CA GLY A 76 7.79 -11.52 4.65
C GLY A 76 6.76 -10.58 5.28
N PHE A 77 6.22 -9.63 4.50
CA PHE A 77 5.14 -8.77 4.95
C PHE A 77 3.77 -9.46 4.82
N LYS A 78 2.76 -8.88 5.47
CA LYS A 78 1.35 -9.32 5.38
C LYS A 78 0.54 -8.31 4.56
N PRO A 79 0.78 -8.21 3.24
CA PRO A 79 0.03 -7.29 2.40
C PRO A 79 -1.44 -7.73 2.30
N PHE A 80 -2.33 -6.76 2.39
CA PHE A 80 -3.75 -6.94 2.18
C PHE A 80 -4.28 -6.00 1.09
N VAL A 81 -5.17 -6.54 0.25
CA VAL A 81 -5.85 -5.77 -0.79
C VAL A 81 -7.10 -5.14 -0.18
N LYS A 82 -7.27 -3.83 -0.37
CA LYS A 82 -8.42 -3.04 0.06
C LYS A 82 -9.15 -2.51 -1.20
N GLN A 83 -10.48 -2.59 -1.23
CA GLN A 83 -11.33 -2.01 -2.30
C GLN A 83 -12.16 -0.85 -1.76
#